data_AF-A0A8S9WHN6-F1
#
_entry.id   AF-A0A8S9WHN6-F1
#
_cell.length_a   1.000
_cell.length_b   1.000
_cell.length_c   1.000
_cell.angle_alpha   90.00
_cell.angle_beta   90.00
_cell.angle_gamma   90.00
#
_symmetry.space_group_name_H-M   'P 1'
#
loop_
_entity.id
_entity.type
_entity.pdbx_description
1 polymer ?
#
loop_
_entity_poly.entity_id
_entity_poly.type
_entity_poly.pdbx_seq_one_letter_code
_entity_poly.pdbx_strand_id
1 'polypeptide(L)'
;MRKRRDTIPEHFNSAEEAGEFWDTHSAGDYWDELEEAEMAFDIQKRTFLVPVDARIYLLAKKKAEAEHRTAEQIINTLLNRELAKT
;
A
#
# COMPACT_ATOMS: atom_id res chain seq x y z
N MET A 1 23.59 -19.45 8.10
CA MET A 1 23.30 -20.48 7.08
C MET A 1 22.42 -19.85 6.02
N ARG A 2 22.88 -19.73 4.76
CA ARG A 2 22.00 -19.33 3.65
C ARG A 2 21.06 -20.51 3.40
N LYS A 3 19.75 -20.30 3.52
CA LYS A 3 18.75 -21.29 3.05
C LYS A 3 19.03 -21.53 1.56
N ARG A 4 18.92 -22.79 1.10
CA ARG A 4 18.87 -23.05 -0.34
C ARG A 4 17.66 -22.28 -0.88
N ARG A 5 17.90 -21.41 -1.86
CA ARG A 5 16.88 -20.65 -2.56
C ARG A 5 16.46 -21.45 -3.79
N ASP A 6 15.18 -21.46 -4.09
CA ASP A 6 14.69 -22.06 -5.32
C ASP A 6 15.14 -21.18 -6.48
N THR A 7 15.53 -21.79 -7.60
CA THR A 7 15.97 -21.04 -8.79
C THR A 7 14.78 -20.40 -9.47
N ILE A 8 14.94 -19.17 -9.99
CA ILE A 8 13.92 -18.56 -10.83
C ILE A 8 13.76 -19.44 -12.10
N PRO A 9 12.54 -19.90 -12.44
CA PRO A 9 12.31 -20.62 -13.69
C PRO A 9 12.66 -19.77 -14.91
N GLU A 10 13.22 -20.36 -15.96
CA GLU A 10 13.49 -19.63 -17.22
C GLU A 10 12.20 -19.02 -17.80
N HIS A 11 11.07 -19.71 -17.64
CA HIS A 11 9.75 -19.25 -18.04
C HIS A 11 8.69 -19.69 -17.02
N PHE A 12 7.73 -18.81 -16.77
CA PHE A 12 6.46 -19.17 -16.13
C PHE A 12 5.42 -19.48 -17.22
N ASN A 13 4.59 -20.50 -17.00
CA ASN A 13 3.53 -20.88 -17.94
C ASN A 13 2.34 -19.91 -17.89
N SER A 14 2.20 -19.12 -16.81
CA SER A 14 1.19 -18.09 -16.67
C SER A 14 1.63 -16.96 -15.72
N ALA A 15 0.91 -15.83 -15.75
CA ALA A 15 1.12 -14.75 -14.79
C ALA A 15 0.70 -15.14 -13.35
N GLU A 16 -0.27 -16.04 -13.21
CA GLU A 16 -0.71 -16.56 -11.90
C GLU A 16 0.39 -17.40 -11.26
N GLU A 17 1.03 -18.30 -12.02
CA GLU A 17 2.16 -19.11 -11.55
C GLU A 17 3.35 -18.23 -11.14
N ALA A 18 3.63 -17.16 -11.90
CA ALA A 18 4.64 -16.17 -11.52
C ALA A 18 4.28 -15.46 -10.20
N GLY A 19 3.01 -15.12 -10.00
CA GLY A 19 2.50 -14.53 -8.76
C GLY A 19 2.68 -15.47 -7.57
N GLU A 20 2.26 -16.73 -7.70
CA GLU A 20 2.40 -17.75 -6.65
C GLU A 20 3.86 -17.96 -6.23
N PHE A 21 4.79 -17.92 -7.19
CA PHE A 21 6.22 -17.94 -6.89
C PHE A 21 6.62 -16.73 -6.05
N TRP A 22 6.32 -15.51 -6.50
CA TRP A 22 6.75 -14.28 -5.82
C TRP A 22 5.99 -13.98 -4.51
N ASP A 23 4.85 -14.61 -4.24
CA ASP A 23 4.16 -14.51 -2.95
C ASP A 23 4.99 -15.04 -1.79
N THR A 24 5.92 -15.96 -2.06
CA THR A 24 6.79 -16.59 -1.05
C THR A 24 8.27 -16.25 -1.21
N HIS A 25 8.64 -15.55 -2.28
CA HIS A 25 10.01 -15.19 -2.63
C HIS A 25 10.20 -13.67 -2.68
N SER A 26 11.34 -13.16 -2.22
CA SER A 26 11.67 -11.73 -2.37
C SER A 26 12.53 -11.51 -3.60
N ALA A 27 12.20 -10.55 -4.46
CA ALA A 27 13.07 -10.14 -5.56
C ALA A 27 14.47 -9.72 -5.08
N GLY A 28 14.58 -9.16 -3.86
CA GLY A 28 15.87 -8.81 -3.25
C GLY A 28 16.77 -10.01 -2.95
N ASP A 29 16.21 -11.22 -2.86
CA ASP A 29 16.99 -12.45 -2.73
C ASP A 29 17.68 -12.87 -4.04
N TYR A 30 17.27 -12.31 -5.18
CA TYR A 30 17.74 -12.64 -6.53
C TYR A 30 18.36 -11.44 -7.26
N TRP A 31 18.80 -10.42 -6.52
CA TRP A 31 19.25 -9.14 -7.10
C TRP A 31 20.33 -9.29 -8.19
N ASP A 32 21.23 -10.27 -8.04
CA ASP A 32 22.31 -10.54 -9.01
C ASP A 32 21.84 -11.27 -10.29
N GLU A 33 20.59 -11.78 -10.30
CA GLU A 33 19.95 -12.51 -11.41
C GLU A 33 18.93 -11.65 -12.17
N LEU A 34 18.63 -10.43 -11.68
CA LEU A 34 17.66 -9.52 -12.29
C LEU A 34 18.36 -8.47 -13.16
N GLU A 35 17.70 -8.05 -14.23
CA GLU A 35 18.14 -6.95 -15.08
C GLU A 35 17.46 -5.63 -14.68
N GLU A 36 18.14 -4.51 -14.94
CA GLU A 36 17.56 -3.18 -14.75
C GLU A 36 16.45 -2.95 -15.80
N ALA A 37 15.26 -2.60 -15.32
CA ALA A 37 14.13 -2.22 -16.16
C ALA A 37 13.71 -0.78 -15.89
N GLU A 38 13.64 0.05 -16.93
CA GLU A 38 13.07 1.39 -16.82
C GLU A 38 11.55 1.29 -16.67
N MET A 39 11.03 1.89 -15.60
CA MET A 39 9.60 1.97 -15.36
C MET A 39 9.21 3.36 -14.85
N ALA A 40 8.10 3.88 -15.37
CA ALA A 40 7.53 5.15 -14.94
C ALA A 40 6.27 4.90 -14.11
N PHE A 41 6.22 5.49 -12.93
CA PHE A 41 5.05 5.49 -12.08
C PHE A 41 4.40 6.87 -12.09
N ASP A 42 3.10 6.91 -12.40
CA ASP A 42 2.31 8.12 -12.30
C ASP A 42 1.62 8.19 -10.93
N ILE A 43 2.26 8.86 -9.97
CA ILE A 43 1.73 9.01 -8.61
C ILE A 43 0.67 10.12 -8.61
N GLN A 44 -0.58 9.73 -8.80
CA GLN A 44 -1.74 10.64 -8.89
C GLN A 44 -2.06 11.37 -7.58
N LYS A 45 -1.77 10.76 -6.42
CA LYS A 45 -2.07 11.33 -5.10
C LYS A 45 -0.99 10.98 -4.10
N ARG A 46 -0.57 11.98 -3.33
CA ARG A 46 0.31 11.78 -2.17
C ARG A 46 -0.50 11.78 -0.89
N THR A 47 -0.39 10.71 -0.11
CA THR A 47 -1.06 10.56 1.18
C THR A 47 -0.04 10.64 2.30
N PHE A 48 -0.33 11.45 3.32
CA PHE A 48 0.46 11.52 4.54
C PHE A 48 -0.34 10.88 5.67
N LEU A 49 0.26 9.91 6.36
CA LEU A 49 -0.34 9.26 7.52
C LEU A 49 0.12 9.99 8.78
N VAL A 50 -0.84 10.35 9.62
CA VAL A 50 -0.60 10.99 10.92
C VAL A 50 -1.33 10.21 12.01
N PRO A 51 -0.72 10.03 13.20
CA PRO A 51 -1.44 9.50 14.33
C PRO A 51 -2.54 10.48 14.76
N VAL A 52 -3.69 9.95 15.14
CA VAL A 52 -4.83 10.72 15.67
C VAL A 52 -5.19 10.21 17.06
N ASP A 53 -5.64 11.12 17.94
CA ASP A 53 -6.11 10.75 19.27
C ASP A 53 -7.25 9.72 19.19
N ALA A 54 -7.20 8.70 20.06
CA ALA A 54 -8.13 7.59 20.03
C ALA A 54 -9.60 8.05 20.14
N ARG A 55 -9.88 9.09 20.94
CA ARG A 55 -11.23 9.63 21.08
C ARG A 55 -11.71 10.28 19.78
N ILE A 56 -10.84 11.02 19.10
CA ILE A 56 -11.15 11.63 17.79
C ILE A 56 -11.51 10.54 16.79
N TYR A 57 -10.70 9.48 16.71
CA TYR A 57 -10.97 8.36 15.80
C TYR A 57 -12.30 7.67 16.10
N LEU A 58 -12.60 7.38 17.37
CA LEU A 58 -13.85 6.73 17.77
C LEU A 58 -15.08 7.59 17.44
N LEU A 59 -15.01 8.91 17.66
CA LEU A 59 -16.07 9.85 17.28
C LEU A 59 -16.25 9.90 15.76
N ALA A 60 -15.15 9.97 15.00
CA ALA A 60 -15.17 9.96 13.55
C ALA A 60 -15.76 8.65 13.01
N LYS A 61 -15.41 7.49 13.59
CA LYS A 61 -15.92 6.18 13.22
C LYS A 61 -17.44 6.09 13.42
N LYS A 62 -17.95 6.49 14.58
CA LYS A 62 -19.39 6.51 14.85
C LYS A 62 -20.14 7.39 13.84
N LYS A 63 -19.58 8.55 13.48
CA LYS A 63 -20.16 9.44 12.48
C LYS A 63 -20.09 8.87 11.07
N ALA A 64 -18.98 8.24 10.72
CA ALA A 64 -18.75 7.55 9.46
C ALA A 64 -19.79 6.44 9.23
N GLU A 65 -20.07 5.62 10.25
CA GLU A 65 -21.09 4.57 10.19
C GLU A 65 -22.49 5.15 9.94
N ALA A 66 -22.86 6.23 10.62
CA ALA A 66 -24.14 6.90 10.42
C ALA A 66 -24.27 7.58 9.04
N GLU A 67 -23.16 7.99 8.43
CA GLU A 67 -23.14 8.68 7.13
C GLU A 67 -22.80 7.76 5.94
N HIS A 68 -22.58 6.45 6.17
CA HIS A 68 -22.06 5.51 5.16
C HIS A 68 -20.75 5.98 4.49
N ARG A 69 -19.83 6.51 5.30
CA ARG A 69 -18.53 7.05 4.89
C ARG A 69 -17.40 6.37 5.67
N THR A 70 -16.15 6.62 5.30
CA THR A 70 -14.99 6.16 6.08
C THR A 70 -14.61 7.17 7.16
N ALA A 71 -13.95 6.72 8.23
CA ALA A 71 -13.40 7.60 9.25
C ALA A 71 -12.40 8.61 8.64
N GLU A 72 -11.60 8.19 7.65
CA GLU A 72 -10.73 9.07 6.88
C GLU A 72 -11.51 10.22 6.23
N GLN A 73 -12.60 9.91 5.52
CA GLN A 73 -13.42 10.93 4.84
C GLN A 73 -13.99 11.93 5.84
N ILE A 74 -14.47 11.47 7.00
CA ILE A 74 -14.98 12.36 8.06
C ILE A 74 -13.87 13.27 8.59
N ILE A 75 -12.72 12.69 8.97
CA ILE A 75 -11.58 13.45 9.52
C ILE A 75 -11.07 14.47 8.51
N ASN A 76 -10.80 14.06 7.27
CA ASN A 76 -10.29 14.95 6.24
C ASN A 76 -11.29 16.06 5.89
N THR A 77 -12.60 15.78 5.85
CA THR A 77 -13.62 16.82 5.61
C THR A 77 -13.61 17.88 6.72
N LEU A 78 -13.49 17.45 7.97
CA LEU A 78 -13.44 18.35 9.14
C LEU A 78 -12.16 19.18 9.14
N LEU A 79 -11.00 18.54 8.95
CA LEU A 79 -9.71 19.26 8.89
C LEU A 79 -9.68 20.24 7.72
N ASN A 80 -10.17 19.86 6.55
CA ASN A 80 -10.21 20.75 5.39
C ASN A 80 -11.10 21.97 5.65
N ARG A 81 -12.24 21.80 6.33
CA ARG A 81 -13.12 22.91 6.71
C ARG A 81 -12.44 23.94 7.61
N GLU A 82 -11.60 23.48 8.55
CA GLU A 82 -10.93 24.36 9.52
C GLU A 82 -9.62 24.95 8.98
N LEU A 83 -8.87 24.18 8.17
CA LEU A 83 -7.54 24.57 7.71
C LEU A 83 -7.53 25.24 6.32
N ALA A 84 -8.51 24.97 5.45
CA ALA A 84 -8.52 25.50 4.08
C ALA A 84 -9.20 26.87 3.94
N LYS A 85 -9.53 27.54 5.04
CA LYS A 85 -9.93 28.96 5.01
C LYS A 85 -8.67 29.80 4.87
N THR A 86 -8.23 30.02 3.64
CA THR A 86 -7.14 30.95 3.31
C THR A 86 -7.62 31.86 2.19
#